data_AF-A0A2Z6I8J2-F1
#
_entry.id   AF-A0A2Z6I8J2-F1
#
_cell.length_a   1.000
_cell.length_b   1.000
_cell.length_c   1.000
_cell.angle_alpha   90.00
_cell.angle_beta   90.00
_cell.angle_gamma   90.00
#
_symmetry.space_group_name_H-M   'P 1'
#
loop_
_entity.id
_entity.type
_entity.pdbx_description
1 polymer ?
#
loop_
_entity_poly.entity_id
_entity_poly.type
_entity_poly.pdbx_seq_one_letter_code
_entity_poly.pdbx_strand_id
1 'polypeptide(L)'
;VQAAVIAGIMSRESRGGRGLDSNGCGDHGNAFGLMQIDKRWHTPTGGPYSVEHVRQAAQILIGCYGEIQNKFPSWSRDQCLKGALAAYNMGASRVQSYESVDASTTGSDYSNDVVARAQYFSNNGY
;
A
#
# COMPACT_ATOMS: atom_id res chain seq x y z
N VAL A 1 -2.01 11.13 -4.58
CA VAL A 1 -2.74 10.03 -3.92
C VAL A 1 -3.76 10.65 -2.97
N GLN A 2 -4.99 10.14 -2.91
CA GLN A 2 -6.02 10.66 -2.00
C GLN A 2 -5.68 10.31 -0.54
N ALA A 3 -6.02 11.19 0.42
CA ALA A 3 -5.71 10.97 1.83
C ALA A 3 -6.41 9.72 2.39
N ALA A 4 -7.66 9.47 1.99
CA ALA A 4 -8.39 8.26 2.33
C ALA A 4 -7.68 6.95 1.91
N VAL A 5 -6.97 6.92 0.77
CA VAL A 5 -6.18 5.76 0.34
C VAL A 5 -4.99 5.52 1.26
N ILE A 6 -4.29 6.59 1.64
CA ILE A 6 -3.18 6.52 2.60
C ILE A 6 -3.67 5.99 3.95
N ALA A 7 -4.81 6.49 4.44
CA ALA A 7 -5.45 5.99 5.67
C ALA A 7 -5.84 4.51 5.56
N GLY A 8 -6.38 4.09 4.41
CA GLY A 8 -6.70 2.69 4.10
C GLY A 8 -5.48 1.77 4.21
N ILE A 9 -4.35 2.17 3.62
CA ILE A 9 -3.08 1.43 3.69
C ILE A 9 -2.59 1.37 5.14
N MET A 10 -2.52 2.49 5.86
CA MET A 10 -2.09 2.50 7.27
C MET A 10 -2.95 1.60 8.17
N SER A 11 -4.26 1.58 7.91
CA SER A 11 -5.20 0.70 8.61
C SER A 11 -4.91 -0.78 8.33
N ARG A 12 -4.64 -1.13 7.07
CA ARG A 12 -4.29 -2.51 6.68
C ARG A 12 -2.93 -2.94 7.23
N GLU A 13 -1.92 -2.12 7.04
CA GLU A 13 -0.51 -2.44 7.31
C GLU A 13 -0.19 -2.50 8.79
N SER A 14 -0.63 -1.52 9.57
CA SER A 14 -0.18 -1.36 10.94
C SER A 14 -1.32 -1.16 11.93
N ARG A 15 -2.58 -1.24 11.50
CA ARG A 15 -3.76 -0.92 12.32
C ARG A 15 -3.65 0.52 12.89
N GLY A 16 -3.14 1.45 12.09
CA GLY A 16 -2.83 2.81 12.54
C GLY A 16 -1.73 2.86 13.59
N GLY A 17 -0.69 2.02 13.44
CA GLY A 17 0.44 1.92 14.36
C GLY A 17 0.29 0.91 15.51
N ARG A 18 -0.94 0.46 15.82
CA ARG A 18 -1.19 -0.48 16.93
C ARG A 18 -0.60 -1.89 16.72
N GLY A 19 -0.29 -2.24 15.48
CA GLY A 19 0.33 -3.51 15.11
C GLY A 19 1.87 -3.47 15.05
N LEU A 20 2.50 -2.33 15.38
CA LEU A 20 3.95 -2.18 15.36
C LEU A 20 4.59 -2.61 16.68
N ASP A 21 5.81 -3.13 16.61
CA ASP A 21 6.65 -3.37 17.79
C ASP A 21 7.22 -2.05 18.37
N SER A 22 8.01 -2.16 19.44
CA SER A 22 8.63 -1.01 20.11
C SER A 22 9.59 -0.21 19.24
N ASN A 23 10.07 -0.78 18.14
CA ASN A 23 10.97 -0.14 17.17
C ASN A 23 10.19 0.39 15.96
N GLY A 24 8.86 0.35 15.98
CA GLY A 24 8.02 0.76 14.87
C GLY A 24 8.06 -0.21 13.68
N CYS A 25 8.46 -1.46 13.91
CA CYS A 25 8.56 -2.48 12.87
C CYS A 25 7.41 -3.50 12.95
N GLY A 26 7.15 -4.16 11.82
CA GLY A 26 6.36 -5.39 11.72
C GLY A 26 7.06 -6.39 10.80
N ASP A 27 6.35 -7.44 10.37
CA ASP A 27 6.88 -8.54 9.55
C ASP A 27 8.24 -9.08 10.06
N HIS A 28 8.31 -9.48 11.34
CA HIS A 28 9.54 -9.96 11.98
C HIS A 28 10.72 -8.97 11.88
N GLY A 29 10.40 -7.68 11.87
CA GLY A 29 11.40 -6.63 11.76
C GLY A 29 11.79 -6.30 10.32
N ASN A 30 11.11 -6.81 9.28
CA ASN A 30 11.42 -6.47 7.89
C ASN A 30 10.68 -5.23 7.38
N ALA A 31 9.51 -4.93 7.93
CA ALA A 31 8.70 -3.81 7.48
C ALA A 31 8.68 -2.67 8.51
N PHE A 32 8.76 -1.42 8.06
CA PHE A 32 8.94 -0.25 8.93
C PHE A 32 7.80 0.75 8.82
N GLY A 33 7.37 1.28 9.97
CA GLY A 33 6.47 2.42 10.10
C GLY A 33 5.00 2.15 9.74
N LEU A 34 4.19 3.21 9.80
CA LEU A 34 2.73 3.18 9.63
C LEU A 34 2.24 2.48 8.37
N MET A 35 3.04 2.53 7.30
CA MET A 35 2.74 1.97 5.98
C MET A 35 3.67 0.82 5.59
N GLN A 36 4.42 0.29 6.57
CA GLN A 36 5.20 -0.96 6.46
C GLN A 36 6.10 -1.03 5.22
N ILE A 37 6.99 -0.04 5.06
CA ILE A 37 8.00 -0.04 4.00
C ILE A 37 8.94 -1.23 4.22
N ASP A 38 9.06 -2.11 3.23
CA ASP A 38 9.92 -3.28 3.27
C ASP A 38 11.40 -2.89 3.14
N LYS A 39 12.18 -3.17 4.19
CA LYS A 39 13.60 -2.84 4.30
C LYS A 39 14.50 -3.65 3.37
N ARG A 40 13.99 -4.74 2.80
CA ARG A 40 14.73 -5.57 1.83
C ARG A 40 14.82 -4.89 0.47
N TRP A 41 13.90 -3.98 0.16
CA TRP A 41 13.78 -3.31 -1.14
C TRP A 41 14.03 -1.80 -1.07
N HIS A 42 13.84 -1.22 0.12
CA HIS A 42 13.97 0.22 0.33
C HIS A 42 14.73 0.52 1.62
N THR A 43 15.42 1.66 1.66
CA THR A 43 15.98 2.21 2.90
C THR A 43 14.96 3.17 3.53
N PRO A 44 14.33 2.86 4.67
CA PRO A 44 13.34 3.75 5.26
C PRO A 44 13.94 5.09 5.71
N THR A 45 13.14 6.14 5.64
CA THR A 45 13.50 7.50 6.02
C THR A 45 12.54 8.04 7.07
N GLY A 46 13.08 8.84 8.00
CA GLY A 46 12.30 9.38 9.11
C GLY A 46 11.96 8.35 10.19
N GLY A 47 11.07 8.76 11.09
CA GLY A 47 10.55 7.91 12.16
C GLY A 47 9.31 7.12 11.71
N PRO A 48 8.93 6.06 12.43
CA PRO A 48 7.84 5.16 12.01
C PRO A 48 6.46 5.84 11.88
N TYR A 49 6.29 7.02 12.50
CA TYR A 49 5.08 7.84 12.47
C TYR A 49 5.28 9.19 11.76
N SER A 50 6.45 9.43 11.16
CA SER A 50 6.81 10.77 10.68
C SER A 50 6.25 11.05 9.29
N VAL A 51 6.19 12.34 8.94
CA VAL A 51 5.72 12.78 7.61
C VAL A 51 6.67 12.30 6.51
N GLU A 52 7.97 12.19 6.79
CA GLU A 52 8.97 11.64 5.88
C GLU A 52 8.64 10.17 5.53
N HIS A 53 8.30 9.35 6.52
CA HIS A 53 7.87 7.97 6.31
C HIS A 53 6.64 7.89 5.40
N VAL A 54 5.60 8.68 5.70
CA VAL A 54 4.36 8.71 4.90
C VAL A 54 4.64 9.17 3.47
N ARG A 55 5.49 10.19 3.30
CA ARG A 55 5.89 10.70 1.99
C ARG A 55 6.63 9.64 1.18
N GLN A 56 7.56 8.90 1.80
CA GLN A 56 8.31 7.84 1.15
C GLN A 56 7.38 6.69 0.69
N ALA A 57 6.51 6.21 1.58
CA ALA A 57 5.54 5.17 1.23
C ALA A 57 4.59 5.61 0.10
N ALA A 58 4.14 6.87 0.12
CA ALA A 58 3.32 7.42 -0.96
C ALA A 58 4.08 7.48 -2.30
N GLN A 59 5.39 7.76 -2.30
CA GLN A 59 6.22 7.72 -3.51
C GLN A 59 6.37 6.30 -4.05
N ILE A 60 6.53 5.30 -3.17
CA ILE A 60 6.56 3.88 -3.57
C ILE A 60 5.24 3.51 -4.26
N LEU A 61 4.09 3.87 -3.69
CA LEU A 61 2.78 3.63 -4.30
C LEU A 61 2.63 4.32 -5.67
N ILE A 62 3.13 5.55 -5.82
CA ILE A 62 3.15 6.25 -7.12
C ILE A 62 4.01 5.49 -8.14
N GLY A 63 5.15 4.94 -7.72
CA GLY A 63 5.98 4.06 -8.55
C GLY A 63 5.21 2.84 -9.02
N CYS A 64 4.56 2.11 -8.09
CA CYS A 64 3.70 0.97 -8.41
C CYS A 64 2.59 1.34 -9.41
N TYR A 65 1.98 2.51 -9.26
CA TYR A 65 0.95 2.98 -10.19
C TYR A 65 1.52 3.18 -11.60
N GLY A 66 2.69 3.80 -11.73
CA GLY A 66 3.37 3.94 -13.03
C GLY A 66 3.70 2.58 -13.67
N GLU A 67 4.21 1.62 -12.89
CA GLU A 67 4.48 0.26 -13.37
C GLU A 67 3.21 -0.44 -13.88
N ILE A 68 2.11 -0.33 -13.13
CA ILE A 68 0.83 -0.93 -13.51
C ILE A 68 0.22 -0.27 -14.74
N GLN A 69 0.28 1.06 -14.85
CA GLN A 69 -0.17 1.76 -16.05
C GLN A 69 0.60 1.31 -17.30
N ASN A 70 1.92 1.15 -17.18
CA ASN A 70 2.77 0.68 -18.28
C ASN A 70 2.46 -0.78 -18.64
N LYS A 71 2.22 -1.63 -17.63
CA LYS A 71 1.93 -3.06 -17.82
C LYS A 71 0.53 -3.29 -18.42
N PHE A 72 -0.44 -2.47 -18.05
CA PHE A 72 -1.85 -2.61 -18.45
C PHE A 72 -2.40 -1.29 -19.03
N PRO A 73 -1.96 -0.87 -20.23
CA PRO A 73 -2.30 0.45 -20.78
C PRO A 73 -3.80 0.63 -21.10
N SER A 74 -4.57 -0.46 -21.19
CA SER A 74 -6.02 -0.44 -21.41
C SER A 74 -6.85 -0.29 -20.14
N TRP A 75 -6.23 -0.39 -18.95
CA TRP A 75 -6.94 -0.28 -17.69
C TRP A 75 -7.39 1.15 -17.42
N SER A 76 -8.57 1.30 -16.81
CA SER A 76 -9.01 2.59 -16.29
C SER A 76 -8.10 3.08 -15.16
N ARG A 77 -8.22 4.37 -14.80
CA ARG A 77 -7.45 4.94 -13.67
C ARG A 77 -7.74 4.20 -12.36
N ASP A 78 -8.99 3.80 -12.13
CA ASP A 78 -9.40 3.09 -10.93
C ASP A 78 -8.88 1.65 -10.92
N GLN A 79 -8.88 0.98 -12.08
CA GLN A 79 -8.26 -0.34 -12.23
C GLN A 79 -6.75 -0.26 -11.98
N CYS A 80 -6.08 0.77 -12.53
CA CYS A 80 -4.66 1.01 -12.28
C CYS A 80 -4.37 1.30 -10.80
N LEU A 81 -5.22 2.09 -10.12
CA LEU A 81 -5.07 2.35 -8.69
C LEU A 81 -5.20 1.06 -7.87
N LYS A 82 -6.20 0.23 -8.17
CA LYS A 82 -6.38 -1.07 -7.51
C LYS A 82 -5.19 -1.99 -7.76
N GLY A 83 -4.70 -2.07 -9.00
CA GLY A 83 -3.48 -2.81 -9.33
C GLY A 83 -2.25 -2.28 -8.61
N ALA A 84 -2.11 -0.96 -8.46
CA ALA A 84 -1.00 -0.33 -7.75
C ALA A 84 -0.99 -0.69 -6.26
N LEU A 85 -2.17 -0.77 -5.63
CA LEU A 85 -2.32 -1.23 -4.26
C LEU A 85 -1.90 -2.70 -4.10
N ALA A 86 -2.31 -3.57 -5.03
CA ALA A 86 -1.86 -4.95 -5.03
C ALA A 86 -0.34 -5.04 -5.24
N ALA A 87 0.20 -4.27 -6.19
CA ALA A 87 1.63 -4.16 -6.45
C ALA A 87 2.42 -3.60 -5.26
N TYR A 88 1.85 -2.72 -4.44
CA TYR A 88 2.48 -2.23 -3.21
C TYR A 88 2.76 -3.38 -2.23
N ASN A 89 1.86 -4.37 -2.15
CA ASN A 89 2.02 -5.55 -1.29
C ASN A 89 2.97 -6.62 -1.85
N MET A 90 2.95 -6.86 -3.16
CA MET A 90 3.59 -8.05 -3.75
C MET A 90 4.47 -7.79 -4.97
N GLY A 91 4.62 -6.53 -5.40
CA GLY A 91 5.31 -6.11 -6.61
C GLY A 91 4.44 -6.20 -7.87
N ALA A 92 4.64 -5.28 -8.83
CA ALA A 92 3.84 -5.21 -10.06
C ALA A 92 4.02 -6.42 -10.99
N SER A 93 5.14 -7.14 -10.89
CA SER A 93 5.39 -8.36 -11.68
C SER A 93 4.34 -9.44 -11.39
N ARG A 94 3.79 -9.49 -10.16
CA ARG A 94 2.81 -10.50 -9.72
C ARG A 94 1.36 -10.16 -10.08
N VAL A 95 1.03 -8.93 -10.42
CA VAL A 95 -0.32 -8.56 -10.90
C VAL A 95 -0.50 -9.09 -12.33
N GLN A 96 -1.39 -10.06 -12.56
CA GLN A 96 -1.54 -10.70 -13.89
C GLN A 96 -2.76 -10.20 -14.67
N SER A 97 -3.89 -10.01 -14.00
CA SER A 97 -5.13 -9.49 -14.60
C SER A 97 -5.94 -8.70 -13.57
N TYR A 98 -7.01 -8.05 -14.01
CA TYR A 98 -7.86 -7.27 -13.10
C TYR A 98 -8.73 -8.20 -12.24
N GLU A 99 -9.22 -9.28 -12.83
CA GLU A 99 -10.07 -10.30 -12.20
C GLU A 99 -9.32 -11.05 -11.10
N SER A 100 -8.01 -11.21 -11.26
CA SER A 100 -7.11 -11.93 -10.36
C SER A 100 -6.13 -11.01 -9.62
N VAL A 101 -6.43 -9.70 -9.55
CA VAL A 101 -5.49 -8.66 -9.09
C VAL A 101 -4.88 -8.95 -7.71
N ASP A 102 -5.66 -9.55 -6.80
CA ASP A 102 -5.24 -9.87 -5.44
C ASP A 102 -4.83 -11.33 -5.23
N ALA A 103 -4.90 -12.20 -6.25
CA ALA A 103 -4.75 -13.65 -6.07
C ALA A 103 -3.44 -14.06 -5.37
N SER A 104 -2.36 -13.28 -5.57
CA SER A 104 -1.03 -13.50 -4.97
C SER A 104 -0.68 -12.53 -3.83
N THR A 105 -1.60 -11.65 -3.44
CA THR A 105 -1.39 -10.72 -2.32
C THR A 105 -1.55 -11.43 -0.97
N THR A 106 -1.02 -10.85 0.10
CA THR A 106 -1.25 -11.34 1.47
C THR A 106 -2.75 -11.43 1.76
N GLY A 107 -3.24 -12.62 2.12
CA GLY A 107 -4.68 -12.85 2.38
C GLY A 107 -5.54 -12.96 1.13
N SER A 108 -4.94 -12.85 -0.06
CA SER A 108 -5.63 -12.85 -1.36
C SER A 108 -6.71 -11.76 -1.49
N ASP A 109 -6.55 -10.65 -0.78
CA ASP A 109 -7.56 -9.59 -0.65
C ASP A 109 -7.00 -8.17 -0.52
N TYR A 110 -5.68 -7.97 -0.66
CA TYR A 110 -5.04 -6.74 -0.18
C TYR A 110 -5.61 -5.46 -0.80
N SER A 111 -5.69 -5.36 -2.14
CA SER A 111 -6.21 -4.15 -2.79
C SER A 111 -7.71 -3.99 -2.57
N ASN A 112 -8.49 -5.08 -2.57
CA ASN A 112 -9.92 -5.06 -2.26
C ASN A 112 -10.19 -4.50 -0.86
N ASP A 113 -9.49 -5.01 0.16
CA ASP A 113 -9.64 -4.57 1.54
C ASP A 113 -9.18 -3.12 1.73
N VAL A 114 -8.04 -2.72 1.15
CA VAL A 114 -7.57 -1.34 1.22
C VAL A 114 -8.56 -0.37 0.55
N VAL A 115 -9.13 -0.72 -0.61
CA VAL A 115 -10.15 0.11 -1.27
C VAL A 115 -11.40 0.26 -0.40
N ALA A 116 -11.89 -0.83 0.20
CA ALA A 116 -13.05 -0.78 1.09
C ALA A 116 -12.80 0.12 2.32
N ARG A 117 -11.61 0.01 2.93
CA ARG A 117 -11.20 0.89 4.04
C ARG A 117 -11.07 2.34 3.60
N ALA A 118 -10.52 2.59 2.42
CA ALA A 118 -10.39 3.94 1.87
C ALA A 118 -11.77 4.58 1.62
N GLN A 119 -12.75 3.83 1.11
CA GLN A 119 -14.13 4.31 0.98
C GLN A 119 -14.74 4.69 2.33
N TYR A 120 -14.50 3.88 3.37
CA TYR A 120 -14.91 4.24 4.73
C TYR A 120 -14.26 5.56 5.19
N PHE A 121 -12.94 5.71 5.06
CA PHE A 121 -12.26 6.93 5.46
C PHE A 121 -12.73 8.15 4.67
N SER A 122 -12.98 7.99 3.37
CA SER A 122 -13.50 9.07 2.52
C SER A 122 -14.86 9.60 3.02
N ASN A 123 -15.72 8.70 3.49
CA ASN A 123 -17.02 9.07 4.08
C ASN A 123 -16.92 9.60 5.52
N ASN A 124 -15.73 9.58 6.14
CA ASN A 124 -15.51 9.93 7.54
C ASN A 124 -14.42 10.99 7.74
N GLY A 125 -14.25 11.90 6.76
CA GLY A 125 -13.41 13.10 6.92
C GLY A 125 -11.99 13.01 6.36
N TYR A 126 -11.73 12.04 5.47
CA TYR A 126 -10.47 11.92 4.72
C TYR A 126 -10.64 12.04 3.20
#